data_AF-A0A952YHK0-F1
#
_entry.id   AF-A0A952YHK0-F1
#
_cell.length_a   1.000
_cell.length_b   1.000
_cell.length_c   1.000
_cell.angle_alpha   90.00
_cell.angle_beta   90.00
_cell.angle_gamma   90.00
#
_symmetry.space_group_name_H-M   'P 1'
#
loop_
_entity.id
_entity.type
_entity.pdbx_description
1 polymer ?
#
loop_
_entity_poly.entity_id
_entity_poly.type
_entity_poly.pdbx_seq_one_letter_code
_entity_poly.pdbx_strand_id
1 'polypeptide(L)' 'MLKSMIQGVSVAHCELYYQGSFAIDHDLPEAAEIPEN' A
#
# COMPACT_ATOMS: atom_id res chain seq x y z
N MET A 1 -0.36 -5.57 19.04
CA MET A 1 -0.58 -4.12 18.86
C MET A 1 -0.50 -3.80 17.38
N LEU A 2 -1.31 -2.87 16.88
CA LEU A 2 -1.24 -2.42 15.48
C LEU A 2 0.08 -1.65 15.27
N LYS A 3 0.86 -2.00 14.25
CA LYS A 3 2.13 -1.32 13.93
C LYS A 3 1.91 -0.03 13.15
N SER A 4 1.15 -0.08 12.05
CA SER A 4 0.84 1.07 11.20
C SER A 4 -0.41 0.83 10.35
N MET A 5 -1.00 1.90 9.81
CA MET A 5 -2.20 1.87 8.96
C MET A 5 -2.25 3.12 8.06
N ILE A 6 -2.62 2.95 6.79
CA ILE A 6 -2.96 4.06 5.88
C ILE A 6 -4.48 4.11 5.74
N GLN A 7 -5.11 5.20 6.17
CA GLN A 7 -6.57 5.35 6.22
C GLN A 7 -7.08 6.38 5.20
N GLY A 8 -8.24 6.11 4.59
CA GLY A 8 -8.92 7.04 3.70
C GLY A 8 -8.45 7.00 2.24
N VAL A 9 -7.67 5.99 1.85
CA VAL A 9 -7.22 5.77 0.47
C VAL A 9 -8.27 5.04 -0.37
N SER A 10 -8.22 5.24 -1.69
CA SER A 10 -9.07 4.56 -2.67
C SER A 10 -8.22 3.67 -3.58
N VAL A 11 -8.79 2.57 -4.06
CA VAL A 11 -8.12 1.69 -5.03
C VAL A 11 -8.07 2.39 -6.39
N ALA A 12 -6.86 2.64 -6.89
CA ALA A 12 -6.66 3.29 -8.18
C ALA A 12 -6.70 2.31 -9.37
N HIS A 13 -6.18 1.08 -9.18
CA HIS A 13 -6.15 0.02 -10.21
C HIS A 13 -6.37 -1.35 -9.56
N CYS A 14 -7.11 -2.23 -10.22
CA CYS A 14 -7.38 -3.59 -9.74
C CYS A 14 -7.48 -4.57 -10.93
N GLU A 15 -6.50 -5.45 -11.06
CA GLU A 15 -6.50 -6.49 -12.09
C GLU A 15 -5.97 -7.82 -11.52
N LEU A 16 -6.51 -8.93 -12.03
CA LEU A 16 -6.17 -10.27 -11.54
C LEU A 16 -4.78 -10.75 -11.98
N TYR A 17 -4.25 -10.16 -13.05
CA TYR A 17 -3.03 -10.64 -13.71
C TYR A 17 -1.78 -9.81 -13.36
N TYR A 18 -1.91 -8.85 -12.44
CA TYR A 18 -0.75 -8.16 -11.88
C TYR A 18 0.03 -9.13 -10.98
N GLN A 19 1.37 -9.02 -10.96
CA GLN A 19 2.24 -9.76 -10.02
C GLN A 19 1.56 -9.79 -8.65
N GLY A 20 1.35 -10.97 -8.04
CA GLY A 20 0.42 -11.23 -6.91
C GLY A 20 0.68 -10.48 -5.60
N SER A 21 0.82 -9.17 -5.68
CA SER A 21 1.03 -8.14 -4.68
C SER A 21 0.27 -6.88 -5.14
N PHE A 22 0.40 -5.80 -4.39
CA PHE A 22 -0.20 -4.51 -4.69
C PHE A 22 0.90 -3.47 -4.87
N ALA A 23 0.70 -2.51 -5.76
CA ALA A 23 1.55 -1.32 -5.84
C ALA A 23 0.90 -0.20 -5.02
N ILE A 24 1.72 0.54 -4.26
CA ILE A 24 1.30 1.77 -3.55
C ILE A 24 2.25 2.89 -3.96
N ASP A 25 1.71 4.10 -4.09
CA ASP A 25 2.51 5.32 -4.21
C ASP A 25 3.55 5.39 -3.09
N HIS A 26 4.81 5.66 -3.43
CA HIS A 26 5.97 5.61 -2.53
C HIS A 26 5.81 6.51 -1.28
N ASP A 27 5.10 7.63 -1.41
CA ASP A 27 4.95 8.59 -0.31
C ASP A 27 4.06 8.05 0.83
N LEU A 28 3.11 7.16 0.52
CA LEU A 28 2.18 6.61 1.51
C LEU A 28 2.84 5.61 2.49
N PRO A 29 3.58 4.58 2.04
CA PRO A 29 4.29 3.68 2.94
C PRO A 29 5.44 4.37 3.68
N GLU A 30 6.13 5.34 3.06
CA GLU A 30 7.16 6.15 3.74
C GLU A 30 6.55 6.93 4.92
N ALA A 31 5.42 7.61 4.70
CA ALA A 31 4.71 8.35 5.75
C ALA A 31 4.14 7.45 6.87
N ALA A 32 3.84 6.19 6.56
CA ALA A 32 3.30 5.22 7.51
C ALA A 32 4.38 4.33 8.17
N GLU A 33 5.67 4.60 7.91
CA GLU A 33 6.80 3.77 8.37
C GLU A 33 6.64 2.29 7.98
N ILE A 34 6.05 2.04 6.79
CA ILE A 34 5.89 0.72 6.19
C ILE A 34 7.06 0.52 5.22
N PRO A 35 8.00 -0.39 5.49
CA PRO A 35 9.07 -0.69 4.54
C PRO A 35 8.51 -1.37 3.28
N GLU A 36 9.24 -1.23 2.17
CA GLU A 36 8.96 -2.03 0.97
C GLU A 36 9.35 -3.49 1.24
N ASN A 37 8.38 -4.40 1.17
CA ASN A 37 8.42 -5.81 1.60
C ASN A 37 8.47 -6.04 3.13
#